data_AF-A0A963AQI3-F1
#
_entry.id   AF-A0A963AQI3-F1
#
_cell.length_a   1.000
_cell.length_b   1.000
_cell.length_c   1.000
_cell.angle_alpha   90.00
_cell.angle_beta   90.00
_cell.angle_gamma   90.00
#
_symmetry.space_group_name_H-M   'P 1'
#
loop_
_entity.id
_entity.type
_entity.pdbx_description
1 polymer ?
#
loop_
_entity_poly.entity_id
_entity_poly.type
_entity_poly.pdbx_seq_one_letter_code
_entity_poly.pdbx_strand_id
1 'polypeptide(L)'
;VVDIGGRTTDYVVVADQAVVHNASGSLRCGLLDVKREVGEGIRARFDLEVVSERMVGASIQSGTVRLFGKNQDVTDLVQRAQRQMVERLHSETQRQLGRGAELERILFVGGGTVALATHIRDWFPNQAITEHPAFANARGMLKYLRYVCEASNAA
;
A
#
# COMPACT_ATOMS: atom_id res chain seq x y z
N VAL A 1 4.76 6.31 -10.34
CA VAL A 1 4.18 6.41 -8.99
C VAL A 1 3.44 5.13 -8.70
N VAL A 2 3.69 4.53 -7.52
CA VAL A 2 2.99 3.35 -7.00
C VAL A 2 2.27 3.77 -5.73
N ASP A 3 0.95 3.92 -5.80
CA ASP A 3 0.11 4.33 -4.68
C ASP A 3 -0.53 3.11 -4.02
N ILE A 4 0.03 2.68 -2.89
CA ILE A 4 -0.49 1.54 -2.13
C ILE A 4 -1.56 2.05 -1.17
N GLY A 5 -2.82 1.85 -1.54
CA GLY A 5 -3.99 2.26 -0.77
C GLY A 5 -4.53 1.18 0.17
N GLY A 6 -5.73 1.44 0.70
CA GLY A 6 -6.44 0.49 1.54
C GLY A 6 -7.02 -0.69 0.74
N ARG A 7 -7.68 -0.41 -0.39
CA ARG A 7 -8.36 -1.42 -1.21
C ARG A 7 -7.64 -1.72 -2.53
N THR A 8 -6.98 -0.71 -3.08
CA THR A 8 -6.32 -0.77 -4.38
C THR A 8 -4.88 -0.32 -4.24
N THR A 9 -4.07 -0.76 -5.21
CA THR A 9 -2.76 -0.20 -5.48
C THR A 9 -2.76 0.33 -6.89
N ASP A 10 -2.50 1.62 -7.05
CA ASP A 10 -2.58 2.32 -8.34
C ASP A 10 -1.18 2.61 -8.89
N TYR A 11 -1.01 2.43 -10.19
CA TYR A 11 0.23 2.65 -10.92
C TYR A 11 0.01 3.77 -11.93
N VAL A 12 0.86 4.79 -11.88
CA VAL A 12 0.85 5.87 -12.85
C VAL A 12 2.27 6.14 -13.30
N VAL A 13 2.53 5.97 -14.60
CA VAL A 13 3.78 6.36 -15.25
C VAL A 13 3.55 7.66 -16.00
N VAL A 14 4.47 8.61 -15.83
CA VAL A 14 4.45 9.90 -16.51
C VAL A 14 5.75 10.03 -17.28
N ALA A 15 5.65 10.31 -18.58
CA ALA A 15 6.76 10.59 -19.48
C ALA A 15 6.34 11.72 -20.42
N ASP A 16 7.27 12.60 -20.81
CA ASP A 16 6.99 13.73 -21.72
C ASP A 16 5.77 14.57 -21.32
N GLN A 17 5.62 14.81 -20.01
CA GLN A 17 4.50 15.55 -19.39
C GLN A 17 3.12 14.90 -19.57
N ALA A 18 3.04 13.65 -20.03
CA ALA A 18 1.80 12.91 -20.24
C ALA A 18 1.80 11.56 -19.49
N VAL A 19 0.59 11.04 -19.23
CA VAL A 19 0.43 9.71 -18.62
C VAL A 19 0.62 8.62 -19.67
N VAL A 20 1.45 7.64 -19.35
CA VAL A 20 1.71 6.46 -20.18
C VAL A 20 0.69 5.37 -19.82
N HIS A 21 -0.40 5.30 -20.59
CA HIS A 21 -1.57 4.49 -20.25
C HIS A 21 -1.33 2.97 -20.21
N ASN A 22 -0.44 2.43 -21.05
CA ASN A 22 -0.13 0.99 -21.08
C ASN A 22 0.70 0.51 -19.87
N ALA A 23 1.40 1.43 -19.19
CA ALA A 23 2.15 1.19 -17.97
C ALA A 23 1.47 1.77 -16.72
N SER A 24 0.19 2.14 -16.85
CA SER A 24 -0.63 2.69 -15.77
C SER A 24 -1.88 1.82 -15.57
N GLY A 25 -2.32 1.67 -14.32
CA GLY A 25 -3.44 0.78 -14.01
C GLY A 25 -3.71 0.67 -12.52
N SER A 26 -4.65 -0.20 -12.16
CA SER A 26 -5.06 -0.43 -10.77
C SER A 26 -5.11 -1.91 -10.46
N LEU A 27 -4.50 -2.30 -9.34
CA LEU A 27 -4.61 -3.61 -8.75
C LEU A 27 -5.61 -3.57 -7.61
N ARG A 28 -6.58 -4.48 -7.59
CA ARG A 28 -7.46 -4.71 -6.41
C ARG A 28 -6.72 -5.50 -5.33
N CYS A 29 -5.72 -4.86 -4.75
CA CYS A 29 -4.95 -5.34 -3.62
C CYS A 29 -4.47 -4.14 -2.79
N GLY A 30 -4.73 -4.15 -1.49
CA GLY A 30 -4.33 -3.11 -0.56
C GLY A 30 -4.29 -3.61 0.89
N LEU A 31 -4.04 -2.70 1.85
CA LEU A 31 -3.90 -3.09 3.27
C LEU A 31 -5.14 -3.77 3.87
N LEU A 32 -6.33 -3.56 3.30
CA LEU A 32 -7.55 -4.21 3.76
C LEU A 32 -7.54 -5.71 3.46
N ASP A 33 -6.78 -6.17 2.46
CA ASP A 33 -6.62 -7.60 2.21
C ASP A 33 -5.83 -8.28 3.33
N VAL A 34 -4.76 -7.63 3.84
CA VAL A 34 -4.02 -8.12 5.01
C VAL A 34 -4.92 -8.18 6.24
N LYS A 35 -5.75 -7.15 6.46
CA LYS A 35 -6.72 -7.17 7.56
C LYS A 35 -7.70 -8.33 7.44
N ARG A 36 -8.26 -8.55 6.25
CA ARG A 36 -9.20 -9.64 6.00
C ARG A 36 -8.54 -10.99 6.28
N GLU A 37 -7.37 -11.24 5.70
CA GLU A 37 -6.66 -12.52 5.84
C GLU A 37 -6.24 -12.80 7.29
N VAL A 38 -5.73 -11.79 8.01
CA VAL A 38 -5.40 -11.94 9.44
C VAL A 38 -6.66 -12.20 10.27
N GLY A 39 -7.75 -11.48 10.01
CA GLY A 39 -9.03 -11.69 10.69
C GLY A 39 -9.58 -13.10 10.48
N GLU A 40 -9.58 -13.59 9.24
CA GLU A 40 -9.99 -14.95 8.89
C GLU A 40 -9.08 -15.99 9.55
N GLY A 41 -7.77 -15.76 9.56
CA GLY A 41 -6.80 -16.64 10.20
C GLY A 41 -6.94 -16.72 11.73
N ILE A 42 -7.17 -15.59 12.41
CA ILE A 42 -7.46 -15.55 13.85
C ILE A 42 -8.75 -16.30 14.13
N ARG A 43 -9.80 -16.03 13.35
CA ARG A 43 -11.10 -16.66 13.50
C ARG A 43 -11.00 -18.19 13.40
N ALA A 44 -10.32 -18.68 12.37
CA ALA A 44 -10.13 -20.11 12.14
C ALA A 44 -9.25 -20.76 13.20
N ARG A 45 -8.17 -20.10 13.64
CA ARG A 45 -7.22 -20.67 14.62
C ARG A 45 -7.82 -20.81 16.02
N PHE A 46 -8.69 -19.89 16.42
CA PHE A 46 -9.26 -19.85 17.77
C PHE A 46 -10.76 -20.20 17.81
N ASP A 47 -11.31 -20.71 16.71
CA ASP A 47 -12.70 -21.12 16.56
C ASP A 47 -13.71 -20.04 17.03
N LEU A 48 -13.52 -18.82 16.53
CA LEU A 48 -14.36 -17.68 16.86
C LEU A 48 -15.46 -17.49 15.80
N GLU A 49 -16.64 -17.00 16.19
CA GLU A 49 -17.65 -16.61 15.21
C GLU A 49 -17.30 -15.27 14.54
N VAL A 50 -16.88 -14.29 15.36
CA VAL A 50 -16.61 -12.91 14.95
C VAL A 50 -15.32 -12.42 15.57
N VAL A 51 -14.52 -11.71 14.77
CA VAL A 51 -13.35 -10.95 15.21
C VAL A 51 -13.54 -9.50 14.80
N SER A 52 -13.48 -8.56 15.76
CA SER A 52 -13.69 -7.14 15.45
C SER A 52 -12.52 -6.54 14.66
N GLU A 53 -12.80 -5.57 13.78
CA GLU A 53 -11.75 -4.88 13.01
C GLU A 53 -10.70 -4.21 13.90
N ARG A 54 -11.11 -3.67 15.06
CA ARG A 54 -10.20 -3.07 16.04
C ARG A 54 -9.21 -4.09 16.57
N MET A 55 -9.69 -5.29 16.88
CA MET A 55 -8.85 -6.39 17.36
C MET A 55 -7.85 -6.84 16.27
N VAL A 56 -8.33 -7.01 15.03
CA VAL A 56 -7.46 -7.33 13.89
C VAL A 56 -6.38 -6.25 13.70
N GLY A 57 -6.77 -4.97 13.69
CA GLY A 57 -5.83 -3.85 13.54
C GLY A 57 -4.76 -3.83 14.65
N ALA A 58 -5.16 -4.04 15.90
CA ALA A 58 -4.23 -4.14 17.03
C ALA A 58 -3.29 -5.35 16.90
N SER A 59 -3.80 -6.48 16.41
CA SER A 59 -2.99 -7.69 16.22
C SER A 59 -1.96 -7.55 15.11
N ILE A 60 -2.28 -6.84 14.03
CA ILE A 60 -1.32 -6.55 12.94
C ILE A 60 -0.16 -5.69 13.45
N GLN A 61 -0.43 -4.74 14.35
CA GLN A 61 0.61 -3.88 14.92
C GLN A 61 1.45 -4.58 15.98
N SER A 62 0.82 -5.38 16.84
CA SER A 62 1.47 -5.96 18.03
C SER A 62 1.96 -7.40 17.86
N GLY A 63 1.52 -8.10 16.80
CA GLY A 63 1.74 -9.54 16.65
C GLY A 63 0.92 -10.41 17.60
N THR A 64 0.08 -9.83 18.45
CA THR A 64 -0.68 -10.57 19.47
C THR A 64 -2.17 -10.21 19.48
N VAL A 65 -3.00 -11.13 19.95
CA VAL A 65 -4.43 -10.90 20.16
C VAL A 65 -4.84 -11.33 21.56
N ARG A 66 -5.61 -10.49 22.27
CA ARG A 66 -6.09 -10.82 23.62
C ARG A 66 -7.43 -11.56 23.53
N LEU A 67 -7.42 -12.84 23.85
CA LEU A 67 -8.59 -13.73 23.82
C LEU A 67 -8.73 -14.43 25.16
N PHE A 68 -9.95 -14.47 25.70
CA PHE A 68 -10.27 -15.11 26.99
C PHE A 68 -9.31 -14.69 28.13
N GLY A 69 -8.95 -13.39 28.16
CA GLY A 69 -8.05 -12.80 29.15
C GLY A 69 -6.55 -13.02 28.89
N LYS A 70 -6.15 -13.84 27.92
CA LYS A 70 -4.75 -14.18 27.60
C LYS A 70 -4.29 -13.57 26.27
N ASN A 71 -3.03 -13.17 26.20
CA ASN A 71 -2.42 -12.77 24.93
C ASN A 71 -1.99 -14.02 24.17
N GLN A 72 -2.45 -14.13 22.93
CA GLN A 72 -2.10 -15.20 22.00
C GLN A 72 -1.20 -14.62 20.90
N ASP A 73 -0.12 -15.33 20.57
CA ASP A 73 0.75 -14.94 19.46
C ASP A 73 0.10 -15.30 18.12
N VAL A 74 0.07 -14.31 17.23
CA VAL A 74 -0.46 -14.41 15.86
C VAL A 74 0.50 -13.80 14.84
N THR A 75 1.77 -13.59 15.23
CA THR A 75 2.80 -12.99 14.39
C THR A 75 2.96 -13.74 13.06
N ASP A 76 2.85 -15.06 13.08
CA ASP A 76 2.93 -15.90 11.88
C ASP A 76 1.77 -15.65 10.90
N LEU A 77 0.56 -15.34 11.39
CA LEU A 77 -0.59 -14.99 10.54
C LEU A 77 -0.36 -13.64 9.88
N VAL A 78 0.09 -12.65 10.66
CA VAL A 78 0.40 -11.30 10.15
C VAL A 78 1.49 -11.36 9.10
N GLN A 79 2.59 -12.08 9.37
CA GLN A 79 3.69 -12.20 8.44
C GLN A 79 3.28 -12.96 7.16
N ARG A 80 2.45 -14.00 7.25
CA ARG A 80 1.94 -14.72 6.07
C ARG A 80 1.11 -13.80 5.19
N ALA A 81 0.16 -13.07 5.77
CA ALA A 81 -0.70 -12.16 5.02
C ALA A 81 0.09 -11.01 4.37
N GLN A 82 1.06 -10.44 5.11
CA GLN A 82 1.96 -9.42 4.55
C GLN A 82 2.79 -9.97 3.39
N ARG A 83 3.39 -11.17 3.52
CA ARG A 83 4.18 -11.78 2.44
C ARG A 83 3.34 -12.01 1.18
N GLN A 84 2.15 -12.59 1.32
CA GLN A 84 1.26 -12.82 0.17
C GLN A 84 0.88 -11.52 -0.53
N MET A 85 0.58 -10.46 0.24
CA MET A 85 0.31 -9.15 -0.33
C MET A 85 1.55 -8.60 -1.07
N VAL A 86 2.72 -8.63 -0.43
CA VAL A 86 3.98 -8.14 -1.00
C VAL A 86 4.34 -8.87 -2.30
N GLU A 87 4.16 -10.19 -2.36
CA GLU A 87 4.38 -10.99 -3.58
C GLU A 87 3.45 -10.59 -4.72
N ARG A 88 2.16 -10.39 -4.43
CA ARG A 88 1.17 -9.93 -5.42
C ARG A 88 1.50 -8.52 -5.91
N LEU A 89 1.82 -7.61 -5.00
CA LEU A 89 2.22 -6.25 -5.35
C LEU A 89 3.50 -6.24 -6.18
N HIS A 90 4.52 -7.01 -5.78
CA HIS A 90 5.78 -7.08 -6.50
C HIS A 90 5.56 -7.59 -7.93
N SER A 91 4.78 -8.66 -8.10
CA SER A 91 4.47 -9.24 -9.41
C SER A 91 3.76 -8.23 -10.32
N GLU A 92 2.74 -7.52 -9.82
CA GLU A 92 2.05 -6.50 -10.61
C GLU A 92 2.94 -5.28 -10.87
N THR A 93 3.77 -4.87 -9.91
CA THR A 93 4.70 -3.75 -10.09
C THR A 93 5.72 -4.06 -11.19
N GLN A 94 6.28 -5.28 -11.21
CA GLN A 94 7.16 -5.73 -12.28
C GLN A 94 6.43 -5.85 -13.62
N ARG A 95 5.16 -6.29 -13.63
CA ARG A 95 4.34 -6.33 -14.85
C ARG A 95 4.12 -4.94 -15.45
N GLN A 96 3.86 -3.93 -14.62
CA GLN A 96 3.57 -2.57 -15.06
C GLN A 96 4.83 -1.78 -15.42
N LEU A 97 5.90 -1.92 -14.63
CA LEU A 97 7.09 -1.07 -14.70
C LEU A 97 8.34 -1.78 -15.24
N GLY A 98 8.25 -3.09 -15.52
CA GLY A 98 9.42 -3.91 -15.81
C GLY A 98 10.45 -3.84 -14.70
N ARG A 99 11.72 -3.72 -15.06
CA ARG A 99 12.84 -3.51 -14.11
C ARG A 99 13.03 -2.04 -13.72
N GLY A 100 12.16 -1.12 -14.17
CA GLY A 100 12.28 0.30 -13.89
C GLY A 100 13.48 1.01 -14.55
N ALA A 101 14.16 0.35 -15.49
CA ALA A 101 15.42 0.83 -16.08
C ALA A 101 15.26 2.08 -16.95
N GLU A 102 14.11 2.24 -17.62
CA GLU A 102 13.78 3.39 -18.46
C GLU A 102 13.17 4.55 -17.65
N LEU A 103 12.89 4.34 -16.36
CA LEU A 103 12.31 5.34 -15.48
C LEU A 103 13.42 6.09 -14.75
N GLU A 104 13.32 7.41 -14.65
CA GLU A 104 14.24 8.18 -13.83
C GLU A 104 14.05 7.86 -12.34
N ARG A 105 12.79 7.77 -11.89
CA ARG A 105 12.43 7.43 -10.51
C ARG A 105 11.15 6.64 -10.39
N ILE A 106 11.08 5.82 -9.35
CA ILE A 106 9.85 5.12 -8.92
C ILE A 106 9.47 5.61 -7.52
N LEU A 107 8.35 6.31 -7.42
CA LEU A 107 7.88 6.89 -6.15
C LEU A 107 6.78 6.02 -5.54
N PHE A 108 7.02 5.51 -4.33
CA PHE A 108 6.03 4.82 -3.51
C PHE A 108 5.29 5.81 -2.61
N VAL A 109 3.96 5.78 -2.68
CA VAL A 109 3.05 6.66 -1.95
C VAL A 109 1.88 5.87 -1.36
N GLY A 110 0.98 6.53 -0.64
CA GLY A 110 -0.20 5.90 -0.04
C GLY A 110 0.04 5.42 1.39
N GLY A 111 -1.06 5.17 2.10
CA GLY A 111 -1.02 4.70 3.49
C GLY A 111 -0.41 3.29 3.63
N GLY A 112 -0.59 2.44 2.60
CA GLY A 112 0.00 1.12 2.52
C GLY A 112 1.51 1.10 2.48
N THR A 113 2.11 2.11 1.83
CA THR A 113 3.56 2.27 1.77
C THR A 113 4.19 2.44 3.16
N VAL A 114 3.50 3.10 4.11
CA VAL A 114 4.01 3.22 5.49
C VAL A 114 4.11 1.86 6.16
N ALA A 115 3.06 1.04 6.04
CA ALA A 115 2.99 -0.26 6.70
C ALA A 115 3.90 -1.31 6.05
N LEU A 116 4.21 -1.17 4.76
CA LEU A 116 5.00 -2.11 3.99
C LEU A 116 6.42 -1.62 3.68
N ALA A 117 6.83 -0.47 4.22
CA ALA A 117 8.11 0.18 3.88
C ALA A 117 9.29 -0.79 3.97
N THR A 118 9.33 -1.65 4.99
CA THR A 118 10.42 -2.62 5.15
C THR A 118 10.46 -3.68 4.06
N HIS A 119 9.31 -4.05 3.51
CA HIS A 119 9.15 -5.14 2.55
C HIS A 119 9.32 -4.69 1.09
N ILE A 120 9.20 -3.39 0.83
CA ILE A 120 9.25 -2.83 -0.53
C ILE A 120 10.54 -2.07 -0.82
N ARG A 121 11.45 -1.88 0.16
CA ARG A 121 12.60 -0.96 0.09
C ARG A 121 13.62 -1.24 -1.03
N ASP A 122 13.67 -2.46 -1.55
CA ASP A 122 14.72 -2.92 -2.45
C ASP A 122 14.18 -3.48 -3.79
N TRP A 123 12.99 -3.06 -4.23
CA TRP A 123 12.43 -3.54 -5.51
C TRP A 123 13.11 -2.94 -6.74
N PHE A 124 13.60 -1.70 -6.63
CA PHE A 124 14.27 -0.99 -7.72
C PHE A 124 15.44 -0.15 -7.20
N PRO A 125 16.53 0.01 -7.98
CA PRO A 125 17.67 0.85 -7.58
C PRO A 125 17.33 2.35 -7.53
N ASN A 126 16.34 2.78 -8.32
CA ASN A 126 15.90 4.17 -8.47
C ASN A 126 14.57 4.46 -7.75
N GLN A 127 14.18 3.64 -6.78
CA GLN A 127 12.97 3.89 -5.99
C GLN A 127 13.18 4.90 -4.86
N ALA A 128 12.10 5.55 -4.47
CA ALA A 128 12.01 6.29 -3.22
C ALA A 128 10.62 6.15 -2.61
N ILE A 129 10.55 6.05 -1.28
CA ILE A 129 9.32 6.27 -0.53
C ILE A 129 9.23 7.78 -0.28
N THR A 130 8.14 8.41 -0.72
CA THR A 130 7.99 9.87 -0.54
C THR A 130 7.82 10.25 0.93
N GLU A 131 8.17 11.49 1.28
CA GLU A 131 7.84 12.04 2.59
C GLU A 131 6.32 12.04 2.82
N HIS A 132 5.90 11.65 4.02
CA HIS A 132 4.49 11.55 4.39
C HIS A 132 3.63 10.88 3.28
N PRO A 133 3.90 9.62 2.91
CA PRO A 133 3.38 9.02 1.69
C PRO A 133 1.85 8.92 1.69
N ALA A 134 1.23 8.75 2.87
CA ALA A 134 -0.22 8.75 3.05
C ALA A 134 -0.91 10.06 2.63
N PHE A 135 -0.17 11.17 2.59
CA PHE A 135 -0.68 12.49 2.21
C PHE A 135 -0.20 12.96 0.83
N ALA A 136 0.57 12.15 0.09
CA ALA A 136 1.20 12.57 -1.16
C ALA A 136 0.19 13.11 -2.18
N ASN A 137 -0.93 12.40 -2.38
CA ASN A 137 -1.98 12.82 -3.31
C ASN A 137 -2.64 14.13 -2.86
N ALA A 138 -2.97 14.26 -1.56
CA ALA A 138 -3.57 15.47 -1.01
C ALA A 138 -2.65 16.70 -1.19
N ARG A 139 -1.33 16.53 -0.99
CA ARG A 139 -0.35 17.60 -1.24
C ARG A 139 -0.27 17.94 -2.74
N GLY A 140 -0.32 16.94 -3.62
CA GLY A 140 -0.38 17.13 -5.07
C GLY A 140 -1.59 17.96 -5.49
N MET A 141 -2.77 17.62 -4.97
CA MET A 141 -4.01 18.37 -5.21
C MET A 141 -3.92 19.81 -4.70
N LEU A 142 -3.34 20.03 -3.51
CA LEU A 142 -3.12 21.38 -2.99
C LEU A 142 -2.18 22.20 -3.89
N LYS A 143 -1.11 21.58 -4.40
CA LYS A 143 -0.19 22.23 -5.34
C LYS A 143 -0.92 22.57 -6.65
N TYR A 144 -1.73 21.66 -7.16
CA TYR A 144 -2.51 21.86 -8.39
C TYR A 144 -3.48 23.04 -8.25
N LEU A 145 -4.21 23.11 -7.13
CA LEU A 145 -5.11 24.23 -6.84
C LEU A 145 -4.38 25.57 -6.87
N ARG A 146 -3.26 25.68 -6.12
CA ARG A 146 -2.49 26.93 -5.94
C ARG A 146 -1.81 27.44 -7.21
N TYR A 147 -1.33 26.54 -8.06
CA TYR A 147 -0.42 26.92 -9.15
C TYR A 147 -0.99 26.69 -10.54
N VAL A 148 -2.05 25.89 -10.67
CA VAL A 148 -2.70 25.64 -11.96
C VAL A 148 -4.06 26.33 -11.97
N CYS A 149 -4.97 26.00 -11.05
CA CYS A 149 -6.32 26.56 -11.07
C CYS A 149 -6.37 28.06 -10.78
N GLU A 150 -5.67 28.53 -9.73
CA GLU A 150 -5.65 29.96 -9.39
C GLU A 150 -4.97 30.80 -10.47
N ALA A 151 -3.91 30.28 -11.12
CA ALA A 151 -3.25 30.93 -12.24
C ALA A 151 -4.13 30.99 -13.50
N SER A 152 -4.92 29.94 -13.77
CA SER A 152 -5.87 29.92 -14.89
C SER A 152 -7.07 30.84 -14.69
N ASN A 153 -7.43 31.19 -13.45
CA ASN A 153 -8.51 32.14 -13.16
C ASN A 153 -8.07 33.61 -13.19
N ALA A 154 -6.76 33.87 -13.19
CA ALA A 154 -6.18 35.21 -13.24
C ALA A 154 -5.76 35.64 -14.66
N ALA A 155 -5.90 34.76 -15.66
CA ALA A 155 -5.63 34.97 -17.07
C ALA A 155 -6.94 35.09 -17.87
#